data_AF-A0A6P3XGI0-F1
#
_entry.id   AF-A0A6P3XGI0-F1
#
_cell.length_a   1.000
_cell.length_b   1.000
_cell.length_c   1.000
_cell.angle_alpha   90.00
_cell.angle_beta   90.00
_cell.angle_gamma   90.00
#
_symmetry.space_group_name_H-M   'P 1'
#
loop_
_entity.id
_entity.type
_entity.pdbx_description
1 polymer ?
#
loop_
_entity_poly.entity_id
_entity_poly.type
_entity_poly.pdbx_seq_one_letter_code
_entity_poly.pdbx_strand_id
1 'polypeptide(L)'
;MNFLAKSVNIARTCIASSIQGSQSSLTKFYGSNYVQGSILNAARICMNTTLQGISQIRPCSILWKLHKAGPRKKVKRRKNPLDGNPFMKGIVLKTVIKKPKKPNSANRKCVIVRLSNGKEMTAYVPGIGHNLQEHNIVLCRVGRLQDTPGVKIKCVRGKYDLPHVIKST
;
A
#
# COMPACT_ATOMS: atom_id res chain seq x y z
N MET A 1 -15.30 -9.56 18.65
CA MET A 1 -16.63 -10.15 18.92
C MET A 1 -17.41 -9.04 19.64
N ASN A 2 -18.30 -8.21 19.08
CA ASN A 2 -19.50 -8.44 18.28
C ASN A 2 -20.04 -7.09 17.72
N PHE A 3 -19.31 -6.42 16.83
CA PHE A 3 -19.81 -5.18 16.19
C PHE A 3 -20.48 -5.42 14.82
N LEU A 4 -20.27 -6.59 14.21
CA LEU A 4 -20.89 -6.97 12.93
C LEU A 4 -22.31 -7.53 13.07
N ALA A 5 -22.69 -8.03 14.25
CA ALA A 5 -24.01 -8.63 14.47
C ALA A 5 -25.16 -7.62 14.58
N LYS A 6 -24.87 -6.35 14.92
CA LYS A 6 -25.91 -5.29 15.03
C LYS A 6 -26.27 -4.63 13.70
N SER A 7 -25.39 -4.68 12.69
CA SER A 7 -25.65 -4.06 11.38
C SER A 7 -26.56 -4.89 10.48
N VAL A 8 -26.57 -6.22 10.65
CA VAL A 8 -27.34 -7.12 9.77
C VAL A 8 -28.85 -7.08 10.10
N ASN A 9 -29.22 -6.84 11.37
CA ASN A 9 -30.63 -6.77 11.78
C ASN A 9 -31.33 -5.48 11.35
N ILE A 10 -30.62 -4.35 11.30
CA ILE A 10 -31.20 -3.07 10.84
C ILE A 10 -31.37 -3.04 9.32
N ALA A 11 -30.46 -3.70 8.58
CA ALA A 11 -30.57 -3.82 7.13
C ALA A 11 -31.70 -4.77 6.70
N ARG A 12 -32.01 -5.81 7.50
CA ARG A 12 -33.12 -6.73 7.23
C ARG A 12 -34.50 -6.10 7.44
N THR A 13 -34.67 -5.19 8.39
CA THR A 13 -35.97 -4.53 8.65
C THR A 13 -36.32 -3.49 7.60
N CYS A 14 -35.33 -2.79 7.01
CA CYS A 14 -35.58 -1.80 5.96
C CYS A 14 -35.76 -2.39 4.55
N ILE A 15 -35.23 -3.60 4.30
CA ILE A 15 -35.51 -4.33 3.04
C ILE A 15 -36.87 -5.06 3.11
N ALA A 16 -37.26 -5.61 4.26
CA ALA A 16 -38.57 -6.26 4.42
C ALA A 16 -39.75 -5.27 4.28
N SER A 17 -39.60 -4.03 4.76
CA SER A 17 -40.62 -2.98 4.68
C SER A 17 -40.71 -2.29 3.32
N SER A 18 -39.66 -2.36 2.49
CA SER A 18 -39.68 -1.83 1.11
C SER A 18 -40.28 -2.82 0.10
N ILE A 19 -40.21 -4.13 0.35
CA ILE A 19 -40.84 -5.16 -0.49
C ILE A 19 -42.34 -5.33 -0.14
N GLN A 20 -42.73 -5.24 1.14
CA GLN A 20 -44.16 -5.27 1.53
C GLN A 20 -44.93 -4.03 1.06
N GLY A 21 -44.25 -2.90 0.83
CA GLY A 21 -44.85 -1.68 0.28
C GLY A 21 -45.12 -1.72 -1.23
N SER A 22 -44.50 -2.64 -1.99
CA SER A 22 -44.68 -2.74 -3.45
C SER A 22 -45.65 -3.83 -3.90
N GLN A 23 -45.92 -4.86 -3.08
CA GLN A 23 -46.95 -5.86 -3.41
C GLN A 23 -48.37 -5.46 -3.00
N SER A 24 -48.53 -4.60 -1.99
CA SER A 24 -49.84 -4.12 -1.52
C SER A 24 -50.39 -2.90 -2.28
N SER A 25 -49.56 -2.29 -3.15
CA SER A 25 -49.94 -1.14 -3.98
C SER A 25 -50.32 -1.53 -5.41
N LEU A 26 -49.85 -2.67 -5.92
CA LEU A 26 -50.26 -3.19 -7.24
C LEU A 26 -51.60 -3.94 -7.19
N THR A 27 -51.98 -4.47 -6.03
CA THR A 27 -53.24 -5.23 -5.83
C THR A 27 -54.44 -4.37 -5.41
N LYS A 28 -54.25 -3.05 -5.23
CA LYS A 28 -55.36 -2.09 -5.03
C LYS A 28 -55.83 -1.40 -6.32
N PHE A 29 -55.40 -1.88 -7.48
CA PHE A 29 -55.84 -1.37 -8.78
C PHE A 29 -56.90 -2.24 -9.48
N TYR A 30 -57.36 -3.34 -8.87
CA TYR A 30 -58.36 -4.25 -9.47
C TYR A 30 -59.70 -4.34 -8.74
N GLY A 31 -60.04 -3.36 -7.90
CA GLY A 31 -61.33 -3.40 -7.24
C GLY A 31 -61.66 -2.13 -6.50
N SER A 32 -62.12 -1.10 -7.21
CA SER A 32 -63.28 -0.32 -6.80
C SER A 32 -63.63 0.68 -7.88
N ASN A 33 -64.93 0.87 -8.06
CA ASN A 33 -65.56 1.61 -9.13
C ASN A 33 -65.03 3.05 -9.24
N TYR A 34 -64.89 3.50 -10.48
CA TYR A 34 -64.72 4.91 -10.83
C TYR A 34 -65.96 5.70 -10.41
N VAL A 35 -65.99 6.14 -9.16
CA VAL A 35 -66.85 7.26 -8.74
C VAL A 35 -65.94 8.44 -8.47
N GLN A 36 -65.84 9.28 -9.50
CA GLN A 36 -65.73 10.73 -9.39
C GLN A 36 -64.64 11.24 -8.43
N GLY A 37 -63.38 10.98 -8.76
CA GLY A 37 -62.22 11.45 -8.01
C GLY A 37 -60.98 11.65 -8.88
N SER A 38 -61.14 12.48 -9.92
CA SER A 38 -60.14 13.04 -10.85
C SER A 38 -58.87 12.22 -11.14
N ILE A 39 -58.65 11.92 -12.42
CA ILE A 39 -57.34 11.54 -13.00
C ILE A 39 -56.20 12.45 -12.45
N LEU A 40 -56.53 13.71 -12.17
CA LEU A 40 -55.69 14.70 -11.52
C LEU A 40 -55.23 14.31 -10.10
N ASN A 41 -56.08 13.70 -9.26
CA ASN A 41 -55.72 13.23 -7.92
C ASN A 41 -54.84 11.99 -7.96
N ALA A 42 -55.12 11.04 -8.87
CA ALA A 42 -54.25 9.89 -9.10
C ALA A 42 -52.86 10.33 -9.61
N ALA A 43 -52.81 11.28 -10.55
CA ALA A 43 -51.57 11.89 -11.03
C ALA A 43 -50.84 12.64 -9.90
N ARG A 44 -51.56 13.39 -9.04
CA ARG A 44 -50.97 14.13 -7.91
C ARG A 44 -50.37 13.19 -6.86
N ILE A 45 -51.03 12.07 -6.55
CA ILE A 45 -50.51 11.04 -5.63
C ILE A 45 -49.25 10.39 -6.21
N CYS A 46 -49.27 10.06 -7.51
CA CYS A 46 -48.12 9.49 -8.23
C CYS A 46 -46.92 10.48 -8.24
N MET A 47 -47.16 11.75 -8.53
CA MET A 47 -46.12 12.79 -8.54
C MET A 47 -45.57 13.08 -7.14
N ASN A 48 -46.40 13.01 -6.10
CA ASN A 48 -45.94 13.18 -4.72
C ASN A 48 -45.12 11.99 -4.22
N THR A 49 -45.46 10.76 -4.63
CA THR A 49 -44.66 9.57 -4.31
C THR A 49 -43.33 9.53 -5.06
N THR A 50 -43.29 9.98 -6.32
CA THR A 50 -42.02 10.11 -7.06
C THR A 50 -41.13 11.20 -6.48
N LEU A 51 -41.68 12.36 -6.09
CA LEU A 51 -40.92 13.42 -5.41
C LEU A 51 -40.40 13.00 -4.02
N GLN A 52 -41.19 12.25 -3.24
CA GLN A 52 -40.72 11.65 -1.99
C GLN A 52 -39.66 10.55 -2.22
N GLY A 53 -39.76 9.78 -3.31
CA GLY A 53 -38.73 8.80 -3.68
C GLY A 53 -37.40 9.47 -4.08
N ILE A 54 -37.47 10.61 -4.78
CA ILE A 54 -36.29 11.40 -5.16
C ILE A 54 -35.65 12.07 -3.93
N SER A 55 -36.43 12.51 -2.94
CA SER A 55 -35.89 13.09 -1.69
C SER A 55 -35.22 12.05 -0.77
N GLN A 56 -35.51 10.75 -0.96
CA GLN A 56 -34.81 9.65 -0.29
C GLN A 56 -33.46 9.30 -0.94
N ILE A 57 -33.22 9.73 -2.19
CA ILE A 57 -31.90 9.62 -2.83
C ILE A 57 -30.97 10.52 -2.02
N ARG A 58 -30.14 9.92 -1.17
CA ARG A 58 -29.08 10.64 -0.44
C ARG A 58 -27.89 10.83 -1.38
N PRO A 59 -27.72 11.99 -2.05
CA PRO A 59 -26.55 12.25 -2.89
C PRO A 59 -25.24 12.23 -2.09
N CYS A 60 -25.33 12.31 -0.76
CA CYS A 60 -24.23 12.26 0.18
C CYS A 60 -24.14 10.94 0.96
N SER A 61 -24.60 9.81 0.40
CA SER A 61 -24.36 8.51 1.03
C SER A 61 -22.86 8.16 1.06
N ILE A 62 -22.41 7.50 2.12
CA ILE A 62 -21.03 7.01 2.25
C ILE A 62 -20.66 6.09 1.08
N LEU A 63 -21.62 5.31 0.60
CA LEU A 63 -21.45 4.42 -0.56
C LEU A 63 -21.16 5.22 -1.85
N TRP A 64 -21.90 6.30 -2.11
CA TRP A 64 -21.64 7.15 -3.29
C TRP A 64 -20.29 7.87 -3.18
N LYS A 65 -19.90 8.32 -1.98
CA LYS A 65 -18.55 8.88 -1.74
C LYS A 65 -17.45 7.85 -2.01
N LEU A 66 -17.64 6.59 -1.60
CA LEU A 66 -16.70 5.51 -1.88
C LEU A 66 -16.66 5.13 -3.36
N HIS A 67 -17.82 5.07 -4.03
CA HIS A 67 -17.93 4.83 -5.46
C HIS A 67 -17.21 5.92 -6.26
N LYS A 68 -17.40 7.20 -5.89
CA LYS A 68 -16.73 8.35 -6.51
C LYS A 68 -15.22 8.40 -6.21
N ALA A 69 -14.79 8.03 -5.00
CA ALA A 69 -13.38 8.02 -4.61
C ALA A 69 -12.60 6.86 -5.25
N GLY A 70 -13.28 5.77 -5.61
CA GLY A 70 -12.67 4.59 -6.19
C GLY A 70 -11.84 3.76 -5.19
N PRO A 71 -11.18 2.69 -5.66
CA PRO A 71 -10.42 1.79 -4.80
C PRO A 71 -9.20 2.50 -4.19
N ARG A 72 -8.95 2.27 -2.90
CA ARG A 72 -7.81 2.83 -2.18
C ARG A 72 -6.47 2.32 -2.77
N LYS A 73 -5.75 3.18 -3.48
CA LYS A 73 -4.39 2.91 -3.96
C LYS A 73 -3.39 3.03 -2.81
N LYS A 74 -2.68 1.94 -2.50
CA LYS A 74 -1.61 1.94 -1.48
C LYS A 74 -0.35 2.59 -2.05
N VAL A 75 0.16 3.65 -1.40
CA VAL A 75 1.43 4.29 -1.78
C VAL A 75 2.59 3.34 -1.45
N LYS A 76 3.39 2.96 -2.45
CA LYS A 76 4.58 2.12 -2.26
C LYS A 76 5.77 2.98 -1.83
N ARG A 77 6.42 2.65 -0.72
CA ARG A 77 7.67 3.29 -0.30
C ARG A 77 8.82 2.88 -1.22
N ARG A 78 9.68 3.83 -1.59
CA ARG A 78 10.91 3.57 -2.35
C ARG A 78 11.84 2.68 -1.52
N LYS A 79 12.25 1.55 -2.08
CA LYS A 79 13.13 0.56 -1.42
C LYS A 79 14.62 0.80 -1.66
N ASN A 80 14.98 1.71 -2.57
CA ASN A 80 16.37 1.95 -2.97
C ASN A 80 17.10 2.76 -1.87
N PRO A 81 18.20 2.26 -1.28
CA PRO A 81 19.02 2.99 -0.34
C PRO A 81 19.81 4.17 -0.94
N LEU A 82 20.02 4.18 -2.26
CA LEU A 82 20.81 5.19 -3.00
C LEU A 82 19.91 6.24 -3.68
N ASP A 83 18.74 6.54 -3.11
CA ASP A 83 17.81 7.59 -3.57
C ASP A 83 17.30 7.46 -5.03
N GLY A 84 17.44 6.28 -5.63
CA GLY A 84 17.03 6.01 -7.03
C GLY A 84 18.21 5.69 -7.95
N ASN A 85 19.43 6.00 -7.53
CA ASN A 85 20.63 5.77 -8.33
C ASN A 85 21.02 4.28 -8.33
N PRO A 86 21.59 3.76 -9.45
CA PRO A 86 22.08 2.39 -9.53
C PRO A 86 23.37 2.19 -8.73
N PHE A 87 24.27 3.18 -8.80
CA PHE A 87 25.56 3.20 -8.12
C PHE A 87 25.79 4.54 -7.44
N MET A 88 26.67 4.55 -6.44
CA MET A 88 27.08 5.77 -5.76
C MET A 88 28.52 5.67 -5.29
N LYS A 89 29.29 6.75 -5.47
CA LYS A 89 30.64 6.88 -4.92
C LYS A 89 30.55 7.08 -3.41
N GLY A 90 31.49 6.50 -2.67
CA GLY A 90 31.62 6.73 -1.24
C GLY A 90 33.07 6.67 -0.78
N ILE A 91 33.33 7.31 0.36
CA ILE A 91 34.60 7.29 1.07
C ILE A 91 34.44 6.36 2.27
N VAL A 92 35.40 5.45 2.49
CA VAL A 92 35.41 4.55 3.64
C VAL A 92 35.77 5.34 4.89
N LEU A 93 34.93 5.25 5.93
CA LEU A 93 35.20 5.81 7.24
C LEU A 93 35.96 4.81 8.11
N LYS A 94 35.49 3.55 8.15
CA LYS A 94 36.15 2.48 8.89
C LYS A 94 35.77 1.10 8.38
N THR A 95 36.67 0.13 8.55
CA THR A 95 36.43 -1.30 8.29
C THR A 95 35.75 -1.94 9.50
N VAL A 96 34.69 -2.73 9.28
CA VAL A 96 33.90 -3.33 10.36
C VAL A 96 33.53 -4.76 10.01
N ILE A 97 33.66 -5.66 10.97
CA ILE A 97 33.17 -7.04 10.85
C ILE A 97 31.77 -7.12 11.46
N LYS A 98 30.78 -7.55 10.67
CA LYS A 98 29.41 -7.78 11.17
C LYS A 98 29.09 -9.27 11.24
N LYS A 99 28.49 -9.69 12.35
CA LYS A 99 27.95 -11.04 12.52
C LYS A 99 26.60 -11.17 11.81
N PRO A 100 26.30 -12.31 11.15
CA PRO A 100 24.99 -12.58 10.58
C PRO A 100 23.95 -12.88 11.67
N LYS A 101 22.67 -12.88 11.28
CA LYS A 101 21.59 -13.42 12.11
C LYS A 101 21.67 -14.95 12.18
N LYS A 102 21.21 -15.54 13.30
CA LYS A 102 20.93 -16.98 13.42
C LYS A 102 20.01 -17.40 12.26
N PRO A 103 20.22 -18.51 11.53
CA PRO A 103 20.99 -19.72 11.86
C PRO A 103 22.49 -19.68 11.53
N ASN A 104 22.95 -18.65 10.80
CA ASN A 104 24.31 -18.61 10.28
C ASN A 104 25.29 -18.06 11.33
N SER A 105 26.54 -18.51 11.27
CA SER A 105 27.65 -17.98 12.06
C SER A 105 28.85 -17.73 11.14
N ALA A 106 29.28 -16.47 11.02
CA ALA A 106 30.42 -16.07 10.20
C ALA A 106 30.86 -14.64 10.53
N ASN A 107 32.02 -14.24 10.01
CA ASN A 107 32.51 -12.86 10.03
C ASN A 107 32.30 -12.23 8.65
N ARG A 108 31.29 -11.36 8.48
CA ARG A 108 31.07 -10.66 7.22
C ARG A 108 31.92 -9.39 7.17
N LYS A 109 32.86 -9.33 6.22
CA LYS A 109 33.72 -8.17 5.97
C LYS A 109 32.88 -7.03 5.40
N CYS A 110 32.71 -5.96 6.19
CA CYS A 110 31.96 -4.77 5.82
C CYS A 110 32.82 -3.52 6.00
N VAL A 111 32.35 -2.41 5.42
CA VAL A 111 32.90 -1.07 5.62
C VAL A 111 31.77 -0.10 5.89
N ILE A 112 32.02 0.89 6.76
CA ILE A 112 31.16 2.05 6.88
C ILE A 112 31.64 3.07 5.85
N VAL A 113 30.73 3.51 4.99
CA VAL A 113 31.02 4.43 3.89
C VAL A 113 30.16 5.68 4.04
N ARG A 114 30.78 6.84 3.83
CA ARG A 114 30.08 8.10 3.60
C ARG A 114 29.86 8.25 2.10
N LEU A 115 28.60 8.17 1.68
CA LEU A 115 28.21 8.26 0.28
C LEU A 115 28.24 9.71 -0.20
N SER A 116 28.25 9.94 -1.51
CA SER A 116 28.17 11.28 -2.10
C SER A 116 26.94 12.08 -1.65
N ASN A 117 25.85 11.40 -1.28
CA ASN A 117 24.63 12.05 -0.73
C ASN A 117 24.78 12.47 0.74
N GLY A 118 25.99 12.37 1.32
CA GLY A 118 26.26 12.67 2.74
C GLY A 118 25.81 11.58 3.72
N LYS A 119 25.02 10.60 3.27
CA LYS A 119 24.53 9.49 4.11
C LYS A 119 25.65 8.52 4.45
N GLU A 120 25.73 8.16 5.72
CA GLU A 120 26.59 7.08 6.20
C GLU A 120 25.85 5.74 6.16
N MET A 121 26.46 4.75 5.52
CA MET A 121 25.86 3.44 5.36
C MET A 121 26.91 2.34 5.53
N THR A 122 26.47 1.16 5.96
CA THR A 122 27.33 -0.03 5.93
C THR A 122 27.23 -0.72 4.58
N ALA A 123 28.37 -0.90 3.92
CA ALA A 123 28.52 -1.67 2.69
C ALA A 123 29.24 -3.00 2.92
N TYR A 124 28.76 -4.05 2.26
CA TYR A 124 29.42 -5.36 2.25
C TYR A 124 30.50 -5.41 1.17
N VAL A 125 31.67 -5.96 1.51
CA VAL A 125 32.75 -6.21 0.54
C VAL A 125 32.64 -7.64 0.01
N PRO A 126 32.35 -7.83 -1.30
CA PRO A 126 32.25 -9.17 -1.86
C PRO A 126 33.63 -9.80 -2.11
N GLY A 127 33.66 -11.14 -2.14
CA GLY A 127 34.85 -11.94 -2.41
C GLY A 127 35.70 -12.24 -1.17
N ILE A 128 36.85 -12.85 -1.41
CA ILE A 128 37.81 -13.26 -0.38
C ILE A 128 38.88 -12.17 -0.24
N GLY A 129 39.14 -11.73 1.00
CA GLY A 129 40.15 -10.71 1.32
C GLY A 129 39.82 -9.30 0.80
N HIS A 130 40.33 -8.24 1.41
CA HIS A 130 40.31 -6.88 0.85
C HIS A 130 41.36 -6.01 1.55
N ASN A 131 41.84 -4.98 0.85
CA ASN A 131 42.82 -4.02 1.36
C ASN A 131 42.20 -2.60 1.44
N LEU A 132 40.97 -2.49 1.94
CA LEU A 132 40.37 -1.16 2.15
C LEU A 132 40.86 -0.61 3.48
N GLN A 133 41.26 0.65 3.46
CA GLN A 133 41.59 1.43 4.63
C GLN A 133 40.62 2.61 4.74
N GLU A 134 40.76 3.40 5.81
CA GLU A 134 40.05 4.66 5.96
C GLU A 134 40.45 5.63 4.83
N HIS A 135 39.54 6.50 4.41
CA HIS A 135 39.69 7.44 3.29
C HIS A 135 39.75 6.82 1.88
N ASN A 136 39.83 5.50 1.75
CA ASN A 136 39.73 4.85 0.43
C ASN A 136 38.37 5.14 -0.21
N ILE A 137 38.40 5.32 -1.52
CA ILE A 137 37.25 5.56 -2.37
C ILE A 137 36.73 4.24 -2.92
N VAL A 138 35.41 4.04 -2.84
CA VAL A 138 34.74 2.83 -3.33
C VAL A 138 33.47 3.17 -4.10
N LEU A 139 33.14 2.31 -5.08
CA LEU A 139 31.86 2.36 -5.77
C LEU A 139 30.89 1.41 -5.07
N CYS A 140 29.76 1.94 -4.62
CA CYS A 140 28.71 1.15 -3.98
C CYS A 140 27.54 0.93 -4.94
N ARG A 141 26.95 -0.26 -4.88
CA ARG A 141 25.71 -0.62 -5.57
C ARG A 141 24.64 -1.05 -4.60
N VAL A 142 23.39 -0.96 -5.04
CA VAL A 142 22.26 -1.52 -4.30
C VAL A 142 22.40 -3.04 -4.22
N GLY A 143 22.31 -3.59 -3.01
CA GLY A 143 22.41 -5.03 -2.81
C GLY A 143 22.29 -5.40 -1.35
N ARG A 144 21.12 -5.91 -0.95
CA ARG A 144 20.93 -6.37 0.44
C ARG A 144 21.76 -7.62 0.70
N LEU A 145 22.48 -7.64 1.83
CA LEU A 145 23.04 -8.86 2.36
C LEU A 145 21.94 -9.60 3.13
N GLN A 146 21.66 -10.86 2.76
CA GLN A 146 20.50 -11.59 3.27
C GLN A 146 20.61 -11.88 4.77
N ASP A 147 21.82 -12.22 5.21
CA ASP A 147 22.09 -12.70 6.56
C ASP A 147 22.31 -11.58 7.56
N THR A 148 22.91 -10.46 7.13
CA THR A 148 23.28 -9.37 8.03
C THR A 148 22.23 -8.26 7.94
N PRO A 149 21.42 -8.05 8.99
CA PRO A 149 20.46 -6.95 9.01
C PRO A 149 21.18 -5.59 8.92
N GLY A 150 20.53 -4.63 8.27
CA GLY A 150 21.06 -3.26 8.11
C GLY A 150 22.06 -3.08 6.95
N VAL A 151 22.61 -4.15 6.36
CA VAL A 151 23.52 -4.04 5.20
C VAL A 151 22.73 -4.09 3.90
N LYS A 152 22.46 -2.90 3.33
CA LYS A 152 21.61 -2.73 2.13
C LYS A 152 22.39 -2.47 0.84
N ILE A 153 23.68 -2.21 0.93
CA ILE A 153 24.56 -1.87 -0.19
C ILE A 153 25.78 -2.78 -0.21
N LYS A 154 26.37 -2.98 -1.40
CA LYS A 154 27.60 -3.76 -1.62
C LYS A 154 28.61 -2.92 -2.37
N CYS A 155 29.89 -3.08 -2.06
CA CYS A 155 30.96 -2.52 -2.87
C CYS A 155 31.07 -3.27 -4.20
N VAL A 156 31.47 -2.56 -5.26
CA VAL A 156 31.75 -3.11 -6.59
C VAL A 156 33.25 -3.42 -6.68
N ARG A 157 33.58 -4.64 -7.09
CA ARG A 157 34.96 -5.08 -7.31
C ARG A 157 35.52 -4.53 -8.63
N GLY A 158 36.82 -4.20 -8.63
CA GLY A 158 37.51 -3.73 -9.83
C GLY A 158 37.29 -2.24 -10.14
N LYS A 159 36.94 -1.42 -9.14
CA LYS A 159 36.71 0.02 -9.32
C LYS A 159 37.22 0.82 -8.13
N TYR A 160 37.84 1.97 -8.44
CA TYR A 160 38.55 2.82 -7.46
C TYR A 160 39.57 1.99 -6.67
N ASP A 161 39.61 2.14 -5.35
CA ASP A 161 40.63 1.53 -4.49
C ASP A 161 40.30 0.08 -4.11
N LEU A 162 39.24 -0.49 -4.71
CA LEU A 162 38.82 -1.85 -4.45
C LEU A 162 39.19 -2.74 -5.66
N PRO A 163 40.35 -3.43 -5.61
CA PRO A 163 40.85 -4.24 -6.74
C PRO A 163 40.02 -5.52 -6.93
N HIS A 164 40.25 -6.19 -8.06
CA HIS A 164 39.72 -7.51 -8.33
C HIS A 164 40.16 -8.53 -7.26
N VAL A 165 39.42 -9.63 -7.14
CA VAL A 165 39.77 -10.70 -6.19
C VAL A 165 40.99 -11.45 -6.73
N ILE A 166 42.01 -11.61 -5.89
CA ILE A 166 43.22 -12.37 -6.21
C ILE A 166 42.85 -13.86 -6.22
N LYS A 167 43.26 -14.58 -7.27
CA LYS A 167 43.12 -16.03 -7.33
C LYS A 167 44.21 -16.65 -6.46
N SER A 168 43.84 -17.61 -5.61
CA SER A 168 44.80 -18.47 -4.92
C SER A 168 45.33 -19.47 -5.95
N THR A 169 46.51 -19.20 -6.49
CA THR A 169 47.28 -20.16 -7.31
C THR A 169 48.03 -21.11 -6.41
#